data_AF-A0A0R1HSY1-F1
#
_entry.id   AF-A0A0R1HSY1-F1
#
_cell.length_a   1.000
_cell.length_b   1.000
_cell.length_c   1.000
_cell.angle_alpha   90.00
_cell.angle_beta   90.00
_cell.angle_gamma   90.00
#
_symmetry.space_group_name_H-M   'P 1'
#
loop_
_entity.id
_entity.type
_entity.pdbx_description
1 polymer ?
#
loop_
_entity_poly.entity_id
_entity_poly.type
_entity_poly.pdbx_seq_one_letter_code
_entity_poly.pdbx_strand_id
1 'polypeptide(L)' 'MHFNYRFYKSFDFWVGIILTITNRDIFWRVDLSNPFWYINVILFISGVYGLIAGLIIKQDRKKENQTVKHS' A
#
# COMPACT_ATOMS: atom_id res chain seq x y z
N MET A 1 13.75 -6.75 -11.95
CA MET A 1 12.40 -6.35 -11.49
C MET A 1 11.92 -5.18 -12.35
N HIS A 2 10.92 -5.36 -13.21
CA HIS A 2 10.36 -4.24 -13.98
C HIS A 2 9.51 -3.39 -13.03
N PHE A 3 10.13 -2.37 -12.43
CA PHE A 3 9.49 -1.40 -11.56
C PHE A 3 8.43 -0.64 -12.36
N ASN A 4 7.16 -0.75 -11.98
CA ASN A 4 6.05 -0.26 -12.77
C ASN A 4 5.91 1.25 -12.54
N TYR A 5 6.50 2.09 -13.41
CA TYR A 5 6.51 3.56 -13.26
C TYR A 5 5.10 4.19 -13.16
N ARG A 6 4.08 3.54 -13.72
CA ARG A 6 2.66 3.94 -13.56
C ARG A 6 2.09 3.71 -12.16
N PHE A 7 2.74 2.88 -11.34
CA PHE A 7 2.32 2.62 -9.97
C PHE A 7 2.56 3.85 -9.08
N TYR A 8 3.72 4.50 -9.22
CA TYR A 8 4.04 5.79 -8.58
C TYR A 8 3.11 6.94 -8.97
N LYS A 9 2.38 6.83 -10.09
CA LYS A 9 1.44 7.85 -10.53
C LYS A 9 0.01 7.63 -10.00
N SER A 10 -0.23 6.53 -9.28
CA SER A 10 -1.56 6.20 -8.76
C SER A 10 -1.78 6.95 -7.44
N PHE A 11 -2.89 7.68 -7.31
CA PHE A 11 -3.23 8.45 -6.11
C PHE A 11 -3.26 7.56 -4.86
N ASP A 12 -3.80 6.34 -4.97
CA ASP A 12 -3.88 5.36 -3.89
C ASP A 12 -2.50 4.97 -3.31
N PHE A 13 -1.45 5.00 -4.14
CA PHE A 13 -0.08 4.72 -3.70
C PHE A 13 0.45 5.85 -2.80
N TRP A 14 0.22 7.11 -3.17
CA TRP A 14 0.61 8.25 -2.35
C TRP A 14 -0.19 8.34 -1.06
N VAL A 15 -1.49 8.05 -1.11
CA VAL A 15 -2.34 7.98 0.08
C VAL A 15 -1.85 6.88 1.03
N GLY A 16 -1.50 5.70 0.50
CA GLY A 16 -0.88 4.62 1.28
C GLY A 16 0.44 5.04 1.92
N ILE A 17 1.35 5.68 1.17
CA ILE A 17 2.62 6.19 1.70
C ILE A 17 2.40 7.20 2.82
N ILE A 18 1.50 8.18 2.62
CA ILE A 18 1.21 9.21 3.61
C ILE A 18 0.66 8.55 4.88
N LEU A 19 -0.33 7.65 4.75
CA LEU A 19 -0.87 6.91 5.89
C LEU A 19 0.22 6.12 6.64
N THR A 20 1.12 5.45 5.92
CA THR A 20 2.21 4.68 6.54
C THR A 20 3.23 5.59 7.23
N ILE A 21 3.62 6.72 6.63
CA ILE A 21 4.60 7.65 7.22
C ILE A 21 4.01 8.38 8.42
N THR A 22 2.79 8.91 8.30
CA THR A 22 2.13 9.68 9.37
C THR A 22 1.76 8.81 10.57
N ASN A 23 1.58 7.50 10.37
CA ASN A 23 1.30 6.57 11.47
C ASN A 23 2.54 5.81 11.96
N ARG A 24 3.77 6.14 11.53
CA ARG A 24 4.98 5.43 11.98
C ARG A 24 5.29 5.64 13.47
N ASP A 25 4.70 6.66 14.10
CA ASP A 25 4.89 6.96 15.51
C ASP A 25 4.42 5.83 16.45
N ILE A 26 3.60 4.89 15.95
CA ILE A 26 3.28 3.63 16.64
C ILE A 26 4.52 2.83 17.07
N PHE A 27 5.64 2.98 16.36
CA PHE A 27 6.91 2.31 16.69
C PHE A 27 7.75 3.07 17.72
N TRP A 28 7.52 4.39 17.87
CA TRP A 28 8.30 5.22 18.81
C TRP A 28 7.64 5.29 20.19
N ARG A 29 6.30 5.23 20.23
CA ARG A 29 5.52 5.13 21.47
C ARG A 29 4.49 4.02 21.35
N VAL A 30 4.81 2.90 21.99
CA VAL A 30 3.87 1.80 22.19
C VAL A 30 3.05 2.08 23.44
N ASP A 31 1.76 2.32 23.25
CA ASP A 31 0.81 2.52 24.36
C ASP A 31 -0.34 1.52 24.24
N LEU A 32 -0.17 0.38 24.91
CA LEU A 32 -1.15 -0.72 24.93
C LEU A 32 -2.41 -0.38 25.75
N SER A 33 -2.38 0.69 26.53
CA SER A 33 -3.54 1.14 27.31
C SER A 33 -4.47 2.06 26.51
N ASN A 34 -3.99 2.57 25.38
CA ASN A 34 -4.71 3.54 24.57
C ASN A 34 -5.38 2.89 23.34
N PRO A 35 -6.72 2.86 23.24
CA PRO A 35 -7.42 2.31 22.07
C PRO A 35 -7.08 3.03 20.76
N PHE A 36 -6.70 4.31 20.79
CA PHE A 36 -6.27 5.04 19.59
C PHE A 36 -4.97 4.51 19.00
N TRP A 37 -4.09 3.93 19.82
CA TRP A 37 -2.87 3.29 19.33
C TRP A 37 -3.19 2.12 18.40
N TYR A 38 -4.17 1.30 18.76
CA TYR A 38 -4.63 0.18 17.93
C TYR A 38 -5.26 0.65 16.61
N ILE A 39 -6.02 1.75 16.62
CA ILE A 39 -6.57 2.35 15.40
C ILE A 39 -5.44 2.78 14.46
N ASN A 40 -4.39 3.43 14.98
CA ASN A 40 -3.23 3.83 14.20
C ASN A 40 -2.46 2.62 13.63
N VAL A 41 -2.35 1.53 14.40
CA VAL A 41 -1.76 0.27 13.93
C VAL A 41 -2.56 -0.33 12.77
N ILE A 42 -3.89 -0.38 12.88
CA ILE A 42 -4.76 -0.88 11.80
C ILE A 42 -4.62 -0.02 10.54
N LEU A 43 -4.65 1.31 10.69
CA LEU A 43 -4.46 2.25 9.58
C LEU A 43 -3.09 2.09 8.90
N PHE A 44 -2.03 1.88 9.69
CA PHE A 44 -0.70 1.62 9.17
C PHE A 44 -0.67 0.31 8.36
N ILE A 45 -1.24 -0.77 8.89
CA ILE A 45 -1.31 -2.08 8.21
C ILE A 45 -2.13 -1.97 6.92
N SER A 46 -3.27 -1.27 6.93
CA SER A 46 -4.08 -1.04 5.73
C SER A 46 -3.32 -0.23 4.67
N GLY A 47 -2.57 0.79 5.07
CA GLY A 47 -1.69 1.55 4.17
C GLY A 47 -0.63 0.67 3.51
N VAL A 48 0.09 -0.13 4.31
CA VAL A 48 1.11 -1.07 3.81
C VAL A 48 0.49 -2.14 2.91
N TYR A 49 -0.67 -2.68 3.28
CA TYR A 49 -1.40 -3.64 2.46
C TYR A 49 -1.79 -3.04 1.11
N GLY A 50 -2.32 -1.81 1.09
CA GLY A 50 -2.65 -1.10 -0.15
C GLY A 50 -1.44 -0.87 -1.05
N LEU A 51 -0.28 -0.53 -0.46
CA LEU A 51 0.98 -0.38 -1.19
C LEU A 51 1.44 -1.70 -1.81
N ILE A 52 1.43 -2.80 -1.05
CA ILE A 52 1.87 -4.12 -1.52
C ILE A 52 0.88 -4.71 -2.53
N ALA A 53 -0.42 -4.68 -2.22
CA ALA A 53 -1.48 -5.17 -3.09
C ALA A 53 -1.50 -4.41 -4.41
N GLY A 54 -1.33 -3.10 -4.39
CA GLY A 54 -1.21 -2.30 -5.60
C GLY A 54 0.02 -2.70 -6.44
N LEU A 55 1.13 -3.08 -5.79
CA LEU A 55 2.37 -3.45 -6.47
C LEU A 55 2.29 -4.84 -7.10
N ILE A 56 1.61 -5.79 -6.43
CA ILE A 56 1.43 -7.19 -6.86
C ILE A 56 0.24 -7.34 -7.83
N ILE A 57 -0.95 -6.89 -7.47
CA ILE A 57 -2.20 -7.14 -8.23
C ILE A 57 -2.20 -6.39 -9.57
N LYS A 58 -1.56 -5.22 -9.64
CA LYS A 58 -1.48 -4.42 -10.87
C LYS A 58 -0.47 -4.99 -11.88
N GLN A 59 0.40 -5.91 -11.47
CA GLN A 59 1.27 -6.67 -12.37
C GLN A 59 0.49 -7.76 -13.11
N ASP A 60 -0.38 -8.51 -12.43
CA ASP A 60 -1.12 -9.62 -13.04
C ASP A 60 -2.11 -9.16 -14.12
N ARG A 61 -2.90 -8.11 -13.84
CA ARG A 61 -3.84 -7.57 -14.85
C ARG A 61 -3.16 -7.00 -16.09
N LYS A 62 -1.87 -6.66 -16.03
CA LYS A 62 -1.12 -6.17 -17.20
C LYS A 62 -0.67 -7.32 -18.10
N LYS A 63 -0.34 -8.48 -17.54
CA LYS A 63 0.00 -9.69 -18.31
C LYS A 63 -1.23 -10.25 -19.04
N GLU A 64 -2.36 -10.33 -18.36
CA GLU A 64 -3.62 -10.83 -18.92
C GLU A 64 -4.11 -9.99 -20.12
N ASN A 65 -4.01 -8.66 -20.04
CA ASN A 65 -4.38 -7.79 -21.17
C ASN A 65 -3.40 -7.83 -22.36
N GLN A 66 -2.17 -8.31 -22.16
CA GLN A 66 -1.20 -8.49 -23.26
C GLN A 66 -1.42 -9.81 -24.00
N THR A 67 -1.87 -10.86 -23.31
CA THR A 67 -2.24 -12.14 -23.93
C THR A 67 -3.54 -12.06 -24.73
N VAL A 68 -4.53 -11.30 -24.25
CA VAL A 68 -5.82 -11.13 -24.95
C VAL A 68 -5.70 -10.28 -26.22
N LYS A 69 -4.74 -9.36 -26.30
CA LYS A 69 -4.51 -8.53 -27.49
C LYS A 69 -3.71 -9.22 -28.60
N HIS A 70 -3.13 -10.39 -28.33
CA HIS A 70 -2.30 -11.14 -29.27
C HIS A 70 -2.91 -12.47 -29.70
N SER A 71 -4.13 -12.77 -29.27
CA SER A 71 -4.95 -13.90 -29.75
C SER A 71 -6.08 -13.39 -30.64
#